data_AF-A0A497CHL5-F1
#
_entry.id   AF-A0A497CHL5-F1
#
_cell.length_a   1.000
_cell.length_b   1.000
_cell.length_c   1.000
_cell.angle_alpha   90.00
_cell.angle_beta   90.00
_cell.angle_gamma   90.00
#
_symmetry.space_group_name_H-M   'P 1'
#
loop_
_entity.id
_entity.type
_entity.pdbx_description
1 polymer ?
#
loop_
_entity_poly.entity_id
_entity_poly.type
_entity_poly.pdbx_seq_one_letter_code
_entity_poly.pdbx_strand_id
1 'polypeptide(L)'
;MKKIRKKPTGTMEPLIVNSAGASLAPNRFVFPNTKEKIELKITQLFLNLIQKGENSPFTEKMTIIENKEYDLDFSLKGESYQCLLELTEITPPGEMKGGFKDLTYSHNIGEHSDKIINLITKKSEKYVGIEKDIFLLMYISDDRSLPSLTTEKLVMTHLNNNEHKFKGIFVLFPILEKDGPIIYYYPNNEKSLTENEISSLKKNKVTNLRLK
;
A
#
# COMPACT_ATOMS: atom_id res chain seq x y z
N MET A 1 0.30 29.69 -17.15
CA MET A 1 -0.49 28.62 -16.47
C MET A 1 0.41 27.40 -16.28
N LYS A 2 0.65 26.95 -15.03
CA LYS A 2 1.40 25.71 -14.76
C LYS A 2 0.59 24.51 -15.32
N LYS A 3 1.17 23.74 -16.24
CA LYS A 3 0.60 22.45 -16.69
C LYS A 3 0.42 21.55 -15.47
N ILE A 4 -0.82 21.23 -15.11
CA ILE A 4 -1.13 20.22 -14.09
C ILE A 4 -0.61 18.89 -14.62
N ARG A 5 0.51 18.40 -14.09
CA ARG A 5 1.04 17.07 -14.44
C ARG A 5 0.08 16.04 -13.87
N LYS A 6 -0.64 15.32 -14.74
CA LYS A 6 -1.46 14.17 -14.34
C LYS A 6 -0.51 13.07 -13.84
N LYS A 7 -0.78 12.53 -12.65
CA LYS A 7 -0.10 11.32 -12.18
C LYS A 7 -0.63 10.14 -13.01
N PRO A 8 0.23 9.28 -13.58
CA PRO A 8 -0.25 8.01 -14.11
C PRO A 8 -0.81 7.22 -12.94
N THR A 9 -2.11 6.96 -12.97
CA THR A 9 -2.77 6.01 -12.07
C THR A 9 -3.02 4.73 -12.84
N GLY A 10 -2.85 3.60 -12.16
CA GLY A 10 -3.21 2.31 -12.70
C GLY A 10 -4.72 2.16 -12.93
N THR A 11 -5.11 0.98 -13.38
CA THR A 11 -6.53 0.60 -13.43
C THR A 11 -6.75 -0.57 -12.47
N MET A 12 -7.69 -0.40 -11.53
CA MET A 12 -8.25 -1.52 -10.79
C MET A 12 -9.64 -1.83 -11.33
N GLU A 13 -9.82 -3.05 -11.81
CA GLU A 13 -11.05 -3.51 -12.46
C GLU A 13 -11.72 -4.60 -11.61
N PRO A 14 -12.22 -4.29 -10.39
CA PRO A 14 -12.83 -5.31 -9.55
C PRO A 14 -14.11 -5.84 -10.17
N LEU A 15 -14.24 -7.16 -10.17
CA LEU A 15 -15.35 -7.88 -10.75
C LEU A 15 -16.22 -8.51 -9.66
N ILE A 16 -17.53 -8.37 -9.81
CA ILE A 16 -18.54 -9.08 -9.04
C ILE A 16 -18.91 -10.32 -9.84
N VAL A 17 -18.70 -11.49 -9.26
CA VAL A 17 -19.08 -12.78 -9.85
C VAL A 17 -20.39 -13.24 -9.24
N ASN A 18 -21.39 -13.49 -10.07
CA ASN A 18 -22.69 -14.03 -9.68
C ASN A 18 -23.15 -15.11 -10.67
N SER A 19 -24.35 -15.66 -10.46
CA SER A 19 -24.92 -16.71 -11.32
C SER A 19 -25.13 -16.28 -12.79
N ALA A 20 -25.18 -14.98 -13.08
CA ALA A 20 -25.32 -14.42 -14.41
C ALA A 20 -23.97 -14.10 -15.10
N GLY A 21 -22.85 -14.27 -14.40
CA GLY A 21 -21.50 -14.01 -14.92
C GLY A 21 -20.69 -13.05 -14.05
N ALA A 22 -19.64 -12.46 -14.64
CA ALA A 22 -18.79 -11.47 -14.00
C ALA A 22 -19.06 -10.07 -14.57
N SER A 23 -19.20 -9.05 -13.73
CA SER A 23 -19.36 -7.66 -14.15
C SER A 23 -18.54 -6.70 -13.29
N LEU A 24 -18.17 -5.54 -13.82
CA LEU A 24 -17.43 -4.52 -13.07
C LEU A 24 -18.24 -4.04 -11.86
N ALA A 25 -17.58 -3.90 -10.71
CA ALA A 25 -18.22 -3.38 -9.52
C ALA A 25 -18.73 -1.94 -9.77
N PRO A 26 -20.04 -1.66 -9.57
CA PRO A 26 -20.63 -0.36 -9.87
C PRO A 26 -20.12 0.75 -8.94
N ASN A 27 -19.68 0.39 -7.73
CA ASN A 27 -19.11 1.27 -6.71
C ASN A 27 -17.59 1.11 -6.56
N ARG A 28 -16.90 0.70 -7.63
CA ARG A 28 -15.42 0.61 -7.65
C ARG A 28 -14.78 1.95 -7.31
N PHE A 29 -13.62 1.90 -6.68
CA PHE A 29 -12.86 3.10 -6.37
C PHE A 29 -12.35 3.80 -7.62
N VAL A 30 -12.62 5.10 -7.73
CA VAL A 30 -12.17 5.94 -8.83
C VAL A 30 -11.05 6.85 -8.35
N PHE A 31 -9.84 6.66 -8.91
CA PHE A 31 -8.71 7.51 -8.60
C PHE A 31 -8.91 8.94 -9.13
N PRO A 32 -8.69 9.97 -8.29
CA PRO A 32 -8.60 11.35 -8.76
C PRO A 32 -7.44 11.57 -9.74
N ASN A 33 -7.41 12.71 -10.41
CA ASN A 33 -6.44 13.01 -11.47
C ASN A 33 -5.21 13.80 -11.02
N THR A 34 -5.07 14.10 -9.73
CA THR A 34 -3.89 14.77 -9.15
C THR A 34 -3.36 14.00 -7.95
N LYS A 35 -2.04 14.10 -7.71
CA LYS A 35 -1.34 13.38 -6.63
C LYS A 35 -2.00 13.66 -5.27
N GLU A 36 -2.21 14.94 -4.99
CA GLU A 36 -2.72 15.44 -3.70
C GLU A 36 -4.14 14.92 -3.43
N LYS A 37 -4.99 14.89 -4.46
CA LYS A 37 -6.36 14.36 -4.34
C LYS A 37 -6.38 12.85 -4.18
N ILE A 38 -5.47 12.13 -4.85
CA ILE A 38 -5.32 10.68 -4.66
C ILE A 38 -4.92 10.38 -3.22
N GLU A 39 -3.87 11.04 -2.74
CA GLU A 39 -3.34 10.82 -1.39
C GLU A 39 -4.38 11.15 -0.31
N LEU A 40 -5.07 12.28 -0.44
CA LEU A 40 -6.15 12.62 0.48
C LEU A 40 -7.28 11.57 0.46
N LYS A 41 -7.73 11.13 -0.72
CA LYS A 41 -8.82 10.15 -0.84
C LYS A 41 -8.41 8.79 -0.27
N ILE A 42 -7.18 8.35 -0.50
CA ILE A 42 -6.62 7.12 0.06
C ILE A 42 -6.53 7.20 1.58
N THR A 43 -6.01 8.29 2.13
CA THR A 43 -5.94 8.51 3.58
C THR A 43 -7.32 8.51 4.23
N GLN A 44 -8.30 9.18 3.60
CA GLN A 44 -9.68 9.20 4.09
C GLN A 44 -10.31 7.81 4.10
N LEU A 45 -10.15 7.04 3.02
CA LEU A 45 -10.64 5.66 2.96
C LEU A 45 -9.96 4.79 4.04
N PHE A 46 -8.64 4.87 4.15
CA PHE A 46 -7.86 4.15 5.14
C PHE A 46 -8.34 4.43 6.57
N LEU A 47 -8.44 5.70 6.98
CA LEU A 47 -8.89 6.07 8.33
C LEU A 47 -10.31 5.59 8.61
N ASN A 48 -11.22 5.76 7.66
CA ASN A 48 -12.61 5.29 7.79
C ASN A 48 -12.73 3.78 7.99
N LEU A 49 -11.78 3.00 7.49
CA LEU A 49 -11.76 1.54 7.59
C LEU A 49 -11.01 1.08 8.83
N ILE A 50 -9.77 1.55 9.03
CA ILE A 50 -8.92 1.08 10.12
C ILE A 50 -9.50 1.42 11.50
N GLN A 51 -10.11 2.60 11.66
CA GLN A 51 -10.69 3.03 12.94
C GLN A 51 -11.89 2.18 13.39
N LYS A 52 -12.48 1.38 12.49
CA LYS A 52 -13.56 0.44 12.82
C LYS A 52 -13.02 -0.91 13.28
N GLY A 53 -11.73 -1.18 13.10
CA GLY A 53 -11.09 -2.44 13.49
C GLY A 53 -10.75 -2.48 14.98
N GLU A 54 -10.92 -3.65 15.59
CA GLU A 54 -10.66 -3.86 17.03
C GLU A 54 -9.20 -3.59 17.44
N ASN A 55 -8.26 -3.75 16.49
CA ASN A 55 -6.82 -3.55 16.71
C ASN A 55 -6.29 -2.25 16.09
N SER A 56 -7.17 -1.26 15.86
CA SER A 56 -6.76 0.02 15.28
C SER A 56 -5.73 0.73 16.18
N PRO A 57 -4.59 1.20 15.64
CA PRO A 57 -3.71 2.11 16.38
C PRO A 57 -4.31 3.51 16.53
N PHE A 58 -5.41 3.81 15.81
CA PHE A 58 -6.12 5.07 15.84
C PHE A 58 -7.48 4.85 16.51
N THR A 59 -7.53 5.01 17.82
CA THR A 59 -8.75 4.80 18.64
C THR A 59 -9.67 6.02 18.66
N GLU A 60 -9.14 7.19 18.37
CA GLU A 60 -9.87 8.45 18.28
C GLU A 60 -10.01 8.92 16.83
N LYS A 61 -10.93 9.86 16.60
CA LYS A 61 -11.15 10.44 15.28
C LYS A 61 -9.96 11.30 14.87
N MET A 62 -9.22 10.86 13.86
CA MET A 62 -8.08 11.60 13.31
C MET A 62 -8.53 12.67 12.32
N THR A 63 -7.98 13.88 12.49
CA THR A 63 -8.02 14.95 11.50
C THR A 63 -6.77 14.87 10.62
N ILE A 64 -6.96 14.91 9.30
CA ILE A 64 -5.89 14.89 8.30
C ILE A 64 -5.41 16.32 8.06
N ILE A 65 -4.13 16.58 8.25
CA ILE A 65 -3.50 17.87 8.01
C ILE A 65 -2.36 17.65 7.01
N GLU A 66 -2.38 18.33 5.87
CA GLU A 66 -1.25 18.31 4.93
C GLU A 66 0.03 18.72 5.65
N ASN A 67 1.08 17.91 5.52
CA ASN A 67 2.37 18.22 6.11
C ASN A 67 3.35 18.64 5.03
N LYS A 68 4.03 19.76 5.22
CA LYS A 68 5.16 20.17 4.38
C LYS A 68 6.48 20.08 5.14
N GLU A 69 6.40 19.92 6.45
CA GLU A 69 7.52 19.67 7.33
C GLU A 69 7.94 18.20 7.15
N TYR A 70 9.25 17.94 7.10
CA TYR A 70 9.85 16.60 6.94
C TYR A 70 9.58 15.88 5.61
N ASP A 71 8.97 16.54 4.62
CA ASP A 71 8.63 15.93 3.31
C ASP A 71 7.79 14.63 3.48
N LEU A 72 6.88 14.65 4.47
CA LEU A 72 5.85 13.64 4.73
C LEU A 72 4.51 14.13 4.16
N ASP A 73 3.61 13.24 3.76
CA ASP A 73 2.36 13.67 3.13
C ASP A 73 1.36 14.28 4.13
N PHE A 74 1.20 13.70 5.34
CA PHE A 74 0.23 14.19 6.33
C PHE A 74 0.71 14.12 7.78
N SER A 75 0.14 15.00 8.61
CA SER A 75 0.03 14.84 10.06
C SER A 75 -1.38 14.37 10.39
N LEU A 76 -1.50 13.38 11.26
CA LEU A 76 -2.77 12.92 11.81
C LEU A 76 -2.88 13.41 13.25
N LYS A 77 -3.98 14.11 13.55
CA LYS A 77 -4.22 14.68 14.87
C LYS A 77 -5.60 14.27 15.39
N GLY A 78 -5.65 13.55 16.51
CA GLY A 78 -6.87 13.41 17.29
C GLY A 78 -6.83 14.28 18.55
N GLU A 79 -7.64 13.94 19.55
CA GLU A 79 -7.78 14.74 20.78
C GLU A 79 -6.56 14.60 21.68
N SER A 80 -6.01 13.40 21.78
CA SER A 80 -4.93 13.04 22.71
C SER A 80 -3.66 12.56 22.02
N TYR A 81 -3.74 12.21 20.74
CA TYR A 81 -2.65 11.62 19.97
C TYR A 81 -2.36 12.41 18.69
N GLN A 82 -1.07 12.52 18.37
CA GLN A 82 -0.60 13.08 17.11
C GLN A 82 0.51 12.22 16.55
N CYS A 83 0.41 11.89 15.27
CA CYS A 83 1.44 11.15 14.54
C CYS A 83 1.59 11.69 13.12
N LEU A 84 2.58 11.15 12.41
CA LEU A 84 2.85 11.47 11.02
C LEU A 84 2.46 10.28 10.14
N LEU A 85 1.99 10.58 8.93
CA LEU A 85 1.60 9.57 7.94
C LEU A 85 2.34 9.83 6.62
N GLU A 86 3.10 8.83 6.19
CA GLU A 86 3.73 8.75 4.88
C GLU A 86 2.87 7.88 3.96
N LEU A 87 2.72 8.29 2.70
CA LEU A 87 2.04 7.51 1.67
C LEU A 87 3.01 7.02 0.60
N THR A 88 2.73 5.83 0.08
CA THR A 88 3.42 5.38 -1.12
C THR A 88 2.60 4.40 -1.94
N GLU A 89 2.86 4.39 -3.23
CA GLU A 89 2.19 3.49 -4.16
C GLU A 89 3.07 2.26 -4.39
N ILE A 90 2.47 1.07 -4.25
CA ILE A 90 3.11 -0.16 -4.70
C ILE A 90 2.96 -0.22 -6.21
N THR A 91 4.09 -0.37 -6.89
CA THR A 91 4.16 -0.49 -8.35
C THR A 91 4.70 -1.85 -8.71
N PRO A 92 4.25 -2.46 -9.82
CA PRO A 92 4.61 -3.84 -10.14
C PRO A 92 6.11 -3.92 -10.47
N PRO A 93 6.76 -5.09 -10.30
CA PRO A 93 8.17 -5.24 -10.61
C PRO A 93 8.45 -5.02 -12.11
N GLY A 94 9.65 -4.55 -12.43
CA GLY A 94 10.05 -4.13 -13.78
C GLY A 94 10.21 -2.61 -13.95
N GLU A 95 10.81 -2.21 -15.07
CA GLU A 95 11.03 -0.80 -15.41
C GLU A 95 9.75 -0.18 -16.02
N MET A 96 9.22 0.87 -15.39
CA MET A 96 8.05 1.62 -15.89
C MET A 96 8.37 2.55 -17.08
N LYS A 97 9.25 2.16 -18.00
CA LYS A 97 9.70 3.04 -19.11
C LYS A 97 8.56 3.52 -20.04
N GLY A 98 7.42 2.80 -20.10
CA GLY A 98 6.20 3.18 -20.84
C GLY A 98 4.93 3.33 -19.99
N GLY A 99 5.05 3.36 -18.66
CA GLY A 99 3.90 3.38 -17.74
C GLY A 99 3.26 2.01 -17.52
N PHE A 100 2.04 1.98 -16.96
CA PHE A 100 1.39 0.71 -16.55
C PHE A 100 1.09 -0.25 -17.71
N LYS A 101 0.85 0.25 -18.93
CA LYS A 101 0.36 -0.56 -20.06
C LYS A 101 1.31 -1.68 -20.49
N ASP A 102 2.62 -1.48 -20.35
CA ASP A 102 3.63 -2.45 -20.79
C ASP A 102 4.01 -3.46 -19.70
N LEU A 103 3.41 -3.33 -18.50
CA LEU A 103 3.68 -4.20 -17.37
C LEU A 103 2.86 -5.49 -17.49
N THR A 104 3.52 -6.61 -17.23
CA THR A 104 2.91 -7.95 -17.30
C THR A 104 2.19 -8.28 -16.00
N TYR A 105 1.14 -9.11 -16.08
CA TYR A 105 0.45 -9.63 -14.89
C TYR A 105 1.25 -10.72 -14.18
N SER A 106 2.27 -11.29 -14.83
CA SER A 106 3.16 -12.28 -14.23
C SER A 106 4.42 -11.64 -13.69
N HIS A 107 4.82 -12.01 -12.48
CA HIS A 107 6.02 -11.48 -11.86
C HIS A 107 6.72 -12.50 -10.97
N ASN A 108 8.03 -12.33 -10.82
CA ASN A 108 8.80 -13.08 -9.83
C ASN A 108 8.48 -12.57 -8.42
N ILE A 109 8.27 -13.51 -7.49
CA ILE A 109 7.90 -13.19 -6.10
C ILE A 109 9.03 -12.41 -5.41
N GLY A 110 10.27 -12.86 -5.57
CA GLY A 110 11.44 -12.25 -4.94
C GLY A 110 11.68 -10.81 -5.41
N GLU A 111 11.61 -10.58 -6.72
CA GLU A 111 11.73 -9.23 -7.29
C GLU A 111 10.66 -8.28 -6.74
N HIS A 112 9.41 -8.74 -6.62
CA HIS A 112 8.33 -7.92 -6.09
C HIS A 112 8.51 -7.64 -4.59
N SER A 113 8.84 -8.66 -3.79
CA SER A 113 9.09 -8.48 -2.35
C SER A 113 10.29 -7.56 -2.11
N ASP A 114 11.37 -7.72 -2.87
CA ASP A 114 12.59 -6.91 -2.71
C ASP A 114 12.34 -5.46 -3.14
N LYS A 115 11.50 -5.23 -4.15
CA LYS A 115 11.07 -3.87 -4.52
C LYS A 115 10.28 -3.20 -3.41
N ILE A 116 9.33 -3.91 -2.78
CA ILE A 116 8.54 -3.40 -1.66
C ILE A 116 9.43 -3.13 -0.44
N ILE A 117 10.29 -4.07 -0.07
CA ILE A 117 11.25 -3.93 1.03
C ILE A 117 12.13 -2.70 0.79
N ASN A 118 12.76 -2.58 -0.38
CA ASN A 118 13.61 -1.45 -0.71
C ASN A 118 12.87 -0.10 -0.64
N LEU A 119 11.58 -0.07 -1.00
CA LEU A 119 10.75 1.13 -0.89
C LEU A 119 10.53 1.52 0.58
N ILE A 120 10.21 0.54 1.43
CA ILE A 120 10.01 0.74 2.87
C ILE A 120 11.33 1.19 3.52
N THR A 121 12.43 0.47 3.27
CA THR A 121 13.75 0.75 3.84
C THR A 121 14.21 2.17 3.50
N LYS A 122 14.14 2.58 2.22
CA LYS A 122 14.54 3.94 1.80
C LYS A 122 13.72 5.03 2.48
N LYS A 123 12.42 4.81 2.69
CA LYS A 123 11.58 5.77 3.41
C LYS A 123 11.90 5.78 4.90
N SER A 124 12.13 4.62 5.49
CA SER A 124 12.55 4.48 6.89
C SER A 124 13.85 5.25 7.16
N GLU A 125 14.86 5.08 6.29
CA GLU A 125 16.15 5.77 6.37
C GLU A 125 16.03 7.30 6.32
N LYS A 126 15.11 7.82 5.49
CA LYS A 126 14.85 9.28 5.37
C LYS A 126 14.37 9.90 6.69
N TYR A 127 13.75 9.11 7.57
CA TYR A 127 13.10 9.60 8.79
C TYR A 127 13.86 9.27 10.08
N VAL A 128 15.10 8.77 9.95
CA VAL A 128 16.00 8.58 11.09
C VAL A 128 16.20 9.92 11.81
N GLY A 129 16.05 9.92 13.14
CA GLY A 129 16.18 11.11 13.99
C GLY A 129 14.89 11.93 14.19
N ILE A 130 13.77 11.56 13.55
CA ILE A 130 12.46 12.17 13.86
C ILE A 130 11.87 11.50 15.10
N GLU A 131 11.65 12.22 16.20
CA GLU A 131 11.14 11.62 17.45
C GLU A 131 9.65 11.25 17.43
N LYS A 132 8.86 11.83 16.52
CA LYS A 132 7.42 11.57 16.41
C LYS A 132 7.16 10.16 15.84
N ASP A 133 6.04 9.56 16.25
CA ASP A 133 5.54 8.33 15.63
C ASP A 133 5.21 8.56 14.15
N ILE A 134 5.68 7.66 13.30
CA ILE A 134 5.45 7.69 11.84
C ILE A 134 4.80 6.39 11.42
N PHE A 135 3.70 6.47 10.68
CA PHE A 135 3.06 5.33 10.03
C PHE A 135 3.28 5.40 8.52
N LEU A 136 3.42 4.24 7.89
CA LEU A 136 3.49 4.11 6.43
C LEU A 136 2.20 3.49 5.90
N LEU A 137 1.52 4.21 5.01
CA LEU A 137 0.39 3.71 4.25
C LEU A 137 0.80 3.47 2.80
N MET A 138 0.89 2.20 2.43
CA MET A 138 1.08 1.79 1.05
C MET A 138 -0.29 1.56 0.40
N TYR A 139 -0.43 1.85 -0.89
CA TYR A 139 -1.66 1.56 -1.64
C TYR A 139 -1.40 0.98 -3.02
N ILE A 140 -2.36 0.19 -3.50
CA ILE A 140 -2.37 -0.36 -4.85
C ILE A 140 -3.21 0.55 -5.76
N SER A 141 -2.70 0.87 -6.96
CA SER A 141 -3.48 1.59 -7.98
C SER A 141 -3.72 0.80 -9.28
N ASP A 142 -3.03 -0.33 -9.47
CA ASP A 142 -3.14 -1.19 -10.65
C ASP A 142 -3.17 -2.66 -10.23
N ASP A 143 -4.04 -3.46 -10.86
CA ASP A 143 -4.16 -4.90 -10.58
C ASP A 143 -2.85 -5.68 -10.79
N ARG A 144 -1.95 -5.19 -11.65
CA ARG A 144 -0.62 -5.79 -11.86
C ARG A 144 0.30 -5.62 -10.65
N SER A 145 0.02 -4.64 -9.79
CA SER A 145 0.82 -4.33 -8.61
C SER A 145 0.36 -5.10 -7.36
N LEU A 146 -0.70 -5.92 -7.47
CA LEU A 146 -1.16 -6.73 -6.33
C LEU A 146 -0.04 -7.69 -5.90
N PRO A 147 0.42 -7.61 -4.65
CA PRO A 147 1.33 -8.61 -4.10
C PRO A 147 0.58 -9.93 -3.89
N SER A 148 1.27 -11.05 -4.11
CA SER A 148 0.73 -12.35 -3.71
C SER A 148 0.85 -12.53 -2.20
N LEU A 149 0.05 -13.41 -1.59
CA LEU A 149 0.19 -13.77 -0.16
C LEU A 149 1.62 -14.20 0.21
N THR A 150 2.33 -14.85 -0.72
CA THR A 150 3.73 -15.23 -0.51
C THR A 150 4.66 -14.00 -0.52
N THR A 151 4.42 -13.05 -1.43
CA THR A 151 5.11 -11.76 -1.46
C THR A 151 4.90 -11.02 -0.13
N GLU A 152 3.66 -10.93 0.34
CA GLU A 152 3.31 -10.31 1.62
C GLU A 152 4.06 -10.96 2.79
N LYS A 153 4.06 -12.30 2.86
CA LYS A 153 4.74 -13.05 3.92
C LYS A 153 6.25 -12.84 3.94
N LEU A 154 6.89 -12.72 2.76
CA LEU A 154 8.31 -12.38 2.66
C LEU A 154 8.60 -10.97 3.19
N VAL A 155 7.75 -10.00 2.84
CA VAL A 155 7.87 -8.62 3.34
C VAL A 155 7.67 -8.58 4.85
N MET A 156 6.60 -9.19 5.37
CA MET A 156 6.32 -9.26 6.82
C MET A 156 7.47 -9.94 7.59
N THR A 157 8.01 -11.04 7.06
CA THR A 157 9.19 -11.72 7.66
C THR A 157 10.39 -10.78 7.72
N HIS A 158 10.64 -10.01 6.65
CA HIS A 158 11.72 -9.03 6.65
C HIS A 158 11.50 -7.95 7.70
N LEU A 159 10.31 -7.37 7.77
CA LEU A 159 9.97 -6.30 8.72
C LEU A 159 10.04 -6.75 10.18
N ASN A 160 9.68 -8.00 10.48
CA ASN A 160 9.79 -8.56 11.83
C ASN A 160 11.25 -8.77 12.28
N ASN A 161 12.15 -8.97 11.32
CA ASN A 161 13.55 -9.32 11.60
C ASN A 161 14.52 -8.12 11.44
N ASN A 162 14.05 -6.96 10.98
CA ASN A 162 14.88 -5.80 10.69
C ASN A 162 14.26 -4.54 11.29
N GLU A 163 15.10 -3.68 11.86
CA GLU A 163 14.64 -2.40 12.40
C GLU A 163 14.20 -1.44 11.28
N HIS A 164 13.16 -0.68 11.57
CA HIS A 164 12.69 0.41 10.73
C HIS A 164 12.02 1.50 11.56
N LYS A 165 11.90 2.70 10.99
CA LYS A 165 11.39 3.87 11.70
C LYS A 165 9.88 3.85 11.94
N PHE A 166 9.13 3.09 11.16
CA PHE A 166 7.68 3.11 11.20
C PHE A 166 7.10 2.39 12.42
N LYS A 167 6.15 3.03 13.10
CA LYS A 167 5.37 2.45 14.19
C LYS A 167 4.37 1.40 13.67
N GLY A 168 3.88 1.59 12.44
CA GLY A 168 3.04 0.65 11.72
C GLY A 168 3.15 0.84 10.21
N ILE A 169 2.99 -0.26 9.47
CA ILE A 169 3.04 -0.31 8.02
C ILE A 169 1.79 -1.03 7.52
N PHE A 170 1.00 -0.34 6.71
CA PHE A 170 -0.28 -0.82 6.20
C PHE A 170 -0.26 -0.86 4.68
N VAL A 171 -0.97 -1.83 4.11
CA VAL A 171 -1.28 -1.86 2.68
C VAL A 171 -2.78 -1.77 2.49
N LEU A 172 -3.25 -0.72 1.84
CA LEU A 172 -4.64 -0.56 1.44
C LEU A 172 -4.84 -1.02 -0.01
N PHE A 173 -5.88 -1.82 -0.20
CA PHE A 173 -6.38 -2.23 -1.50
C PHE A 173 -7.70 -1.47 -1.72
N PRO A 174 -7.68 -0.30 -2.37
CA PRO A 174 -8.85 0.57 -2.46
C PRO A 174 -9.83 0.04 -3.52
N ILE A 175 -10.47 -1.10 -3.28
CA ILE A 175 -11.29 -1.82 -4.28
C ILE A 175 -12.60 -1.06 -4.57
N LEU A 176 -13.30 -0.61 -3.52
CA LEU A 176 -14.58 0.08 -3.59
C LEU A 176 -14.46 1.49 -2.99
N GLU A 177 -15.36 2.39 -3.36
CA GLU A 177 -15.35 3.80 -2.88
C GLU A 177 -15.39 3.94 -1.34
N LYS A 178 -15.91 2.94 -0.64
CA LYS A 178 -16.09 2.95 0.82
C LYS A 178 -15.56 1.71 1.52
N ASP A 179 -14.88 0.84 0.78
CA ASP A 179 -14.45 -0.47 1.28
C ASP A 179 -13.22 -1.00 0.55
N GLY A 180 -12.47 -1.87 1.21
CA GLY A 180 -11.23 -2.44 0.71
C GLY A 180 -10.40 -3.07 1.82
N PRO A 181 -9.68 -4.16 1.56
CA PRO A 181 -8.85 -4.78 2.58
C PRO A 181 -7.68 -3.87 2.99
N ILE A 182 -7.38 -3.90 4.28
CA ILE A 182 -6.16 -3.33 4.88
C ILE A 182 -5.36 -4.49 5.43
N ILE A 183 -4.12 -4.62 4.97
CA ILE A 183 -3.18 -5.62 5.45
C ILE A 183 -2.16 -4.94 6.36
N TYR A 184 -1.96 -5.53 7.55
CA TYR A 184 -0.97 -5.09 8.51
C TYR A 184 0.36 -5.76 8.17
N TYR A 185 1.23 -5.04 7.46
CA TYR A 185 2.60 -5.51 7.24
C TYR A 185 3.43 -5.40 8.51
N TYR A 186 3.16 -4.39 9.35
CA TYR A 186 3.75 -4.26 10.68
C TYR A 186 2.85 -3.41 11.61
N PRO A 187 2.74 -3.73 12.91
CA PRO A 187 3.15 -5.00 13.51
C PRO A 187 2.27 -6.14 12.98
N ASN A 188 2.82 -7.35 12.90
CA ASN A 188 2.09 -8.55 12.51
C ASN A 188 2.49 -9.73 13.41
N ASN A 189 1.63 -10.74 13.51
CA ASN A 189 1.88 -11.96 14.28
C ASN A 189 2.26 -13.15 13.38
N GLU A 190 2.64 -12.89 12.13
CA GLU A 190 3.00 -13.94 11.19
C GLU A 190 4.30 -14.61 11.62
N LYS A 191 4.31 -15.94 11.59
CA LYS A 191 5.52 -16.71 11.85
C LYS A 191 6.56 -16.39 10.78
N SER A 192 7.70 -15.86 11.22
CA SER A 192 8.86 -15.61 10.36
C SER A 192 9.29 -16.88 9.63
N LEU A 193 9.55 -16.73 8.33
CA LEU A 193 10.10 -17.78 7.49
C LEU A 193 11.58 -18.00 7.81
N THR A 194 12.03 -19.24 7.66
CA THR A 194 13.46 -19.60 7.67
C THR A 194 14.16 -19.14 6.38
N GLU A 195 15.49 -19.04 6.42
CA GLU A 195 16.29 -18.66 5.24
C GLU A 195 16.08 -19.60 4.05
N ASN A 196 15.94 -20.91 4.31
CA ASN A 196 15.67 -21.90 3.27
C ASN A 196 14.29 -21.71 2.62
N GLU A 197 13.25 -21.41 3.42
CA GLU A 197 11.92 -21.09 2.90
C GLU A 197 11.95 -19.82 2.06
N ILE A 198 12.62 -18.76 2.55
CA ILE A 198 12.78 -17.49 1.82
C ILE A 198 13.43 -17.74 0.45
N SER A 199 14.58 -18.44 0.43
CA SER A 199 15.32 -18.72 -0.80
C SER A 199 14.50 -19.54 -1.80
N SER A 200 13.71 -20.50 -1.31
CA SER A 200 12.82 -21.29 -2.17
C SER A 200 11.70 -20.45 -2.76
N LEU A 201 10.99 -19.66 -1.92
CA LEU A 201 9.83 -18.89 -2.35
C LEU A 201 10.18 -17.76 -3.32
N LYS A 202 11.35 -17.12 -3.16
CA LYS A 202 11.81 -16.05 -4.06
C LYS A 202 11.97 -16.50 -5.51
N LYS A 203 12.17 -17.79 -5.77
CA LYS A 203 12.33 -18.33 -7.14
C LYS A 203 11.00 -18.47 -7.90
N ASN A 204 9.88 -18.43 -7.19
CA ASN A 204 8.57 -18.65 -7.77
C ASN A 204 8.10 -17.46 -8.61
N LYS A 205 7.20 -17.74 -9.56
CA LYS A 205 6.46 -16.75 -10.33
C LYS A 205 4.99 -16.85 -10.00
N VAL A 206 4.32 -15.71 -9.96
CA VAL A 206 2.87 -15.59 -9.76
C VAL A 206 2.28 -14.81 -10.92
N THR A 207 0.98 -14.98 -11.15
CA THR A 207 0.24 -14.25 -12.16
C THR A 207 -1.01 -13.68 -11.52
N ASN A 208 -1.15 -12.35 -11.55
CA ASN A 208 -2.35 -11.68 -11.10
C ASN A 208 -3.47 -11.98 -12.10
N LEU A 209 -4.58 -12.50 -11.61
CA LEU A 209 -5.69 -12.91 -12.47
C LEU A 209 -6.35 -11.68 -13.09
N ARG A 210 -6.53 -11.73 -14.40
CA ARG A 210 -7.42 -10.84 -15.14
C ARG A 210 -8.47 -11.70 -15.82
N LEU A 211 -9.72 -11.59 -15.39
CA LEU A 211 -10.81 -12.19 -16.15
C LEU A 211 -10.97 -11.39 -17.44
N LYS A 212 -10.94 -12.10 -18.57
CA LYS A 212 -11.15 -11.54 -19.92
C LYS A 212 -12.64 -11.52 -20.24
#